data_AF-A0A260SLE7-F1
#
_entry.id   AF-A0A260SLE7-F1
#
_cell.length_a   1.000
_cell.length_b   1.000
_cell.length_c   1.000
_cell.angle_alpha   90.00
_cell.angle_beta   90.00
_cell.angle_gamma   90.00
#
_symmetry.space_group_name_H-M   'P 1'
#
loop_
_entity.id
_entity.type
_entity.pdbx_description
1 polymer ?
#
loop_
_entity_poly.entity_id
_entity_poly.type
_entity_poly.pdbx_seq_one_letter_code
_entity_poly.pdbx_strand_id
1 'polypeptide(L)'
;MREFLRRNRLVGALTVEQRVNDYLAVADAFGLTWPRDETRLHALLVGFGESDLAVVSRSIRENAVSMTLCPVIPLRASATD
;
A
#
# COMPACT_ATOMS: atom_id res chain seq x y z
N MET A 1 -3.21 -2.82 13.89
CA MET A 1 -2.32 -3.73 13.11
C MET A 1 -2.77 -5.19 13.13
N ARG A 2 -2.98 -5.84 14.30
CA ARG A 2 -3.43 -7.25 14.33
C ARG A 2 -4.78 -7.47 13.63
N GLU A 3 -5.75 -6.60 13.85
CA GLU A 3 -7.08 -6.74 13.21
C GLU A 3 -7.02 -6.52 11.70
N PHE A 4 -6.21 -5.55 11.23
CA PHE A 4 -5.92 -5.33 9.82
C PHE A 4 -5.36 -6.59 9.14
N LEU A 5 -4.34 -7.21 9.76
CA LEU A 5 -3.73 -8.42 9.22
C LEU A 5 -4.71 -9.60 9.24
N ARG A 6 -5.53 -9.71 10.30
CA ARG A 6 -6.54 -10.76 10.43
C ARG A 6 -7.57 -10.67 9.31
N ARG A 7 -8.16 -9.51 9.08
CA ARG A 7 -9.21 -9.33 8.06
C ARG A 7 -8.69 -9.41 6.63
N ASN A 8 -7.49 -8.90 6.34
CA ASN A 8 -6.92 -8.95 4.99
C ASN A 8 -6.49 -10.36 4.58
N ARG A 9 -6.14 -11.23 5.54
CA ARG A 9 -5.78 -12.64 5.29
C ARG A 9 -6.98 -13.58 5.13
N LEU A 10 -8.18 -13.17 5.53
CA LEU A 10 -9.38 -13.98 5.39
C LEU A 10 -9.95 -13.82 3.97
N VAL A 11 -9.91 -14.91 3.20
CA VAL A 11 -10.46 -14.95 1.84
C VAL A 11 -11.96 -14.65 1.91
N GLY A 12 -12.41 -13.68 1.11
CA GLY A 12 -13.81 -13.26 1.05
C GLY A 12 -14.31 -12.38 2.21
N ALA A 13 -13.47 -12.05 3.19
CA ALA A 13 -13.87 -11.19 4.30
C ALA A 13 -13.96 -9.70 3.95
N LEU A 14 -13.27 -9.28 2.88
CA LEU A 14 -13.27 -7.92 2.38
C LEU A 14 -13.56 -7.91 0.88
N THR A 15 -14.25 -6.87 0.42
CA THR A 15 -14.26 -6.54 -1.00
C THR A 15 -12.89 -6.04 -1.44
N VAL A 16 -12.62 -6.09 -2.75
CA VAL A 16 -11.37 -5.52 -3.32
C VAL A 16 -11.21 -4.06 -2.93
N GLU A 17 -12.28 -3.28 -2.95
CA GLU A 17 -12.25 -1.86 -2.58
C GLU A 17 -11.85 -1.65 -1.12
N GLN A 18 -12.45 -2.40 -0.19
CA GLN A 18 -12.12 -2.29 1.24
C GLN A 18 -10.66 -2.65 1.51
N ARG A 19 -10.14 -3.64 0.79
CA ARG A 19 -8.76 -4.12 0.87
C ARG A 19 -7.76 -3.11 0.28
N VAL A 20 -8.10 -2.49 -0.84
CA VAL A 20 -7.31 -1.39 -1.42
C VAL A 20 -7.27 -0.20 -0.47
N ASN A 21 -8.40 0.22 0.09
CA ASN A 21 -8.46 1.31 1.06
C ASN A 21 -7.62 1.03 2.31
N ASP A 22 -7.64 -0.21 2.78
CA ASP A 22 -6.79 -0.69 3.86
C ASP A 22 -5.30 -0.52 3.55
N TYR A 23 -4.87 -0.96 2.38
CA TYR A 23 -3.49 -0.82 1.94
C TYR A 23 -3.08 0.65 1.81
N LEU A 24 -3.91 1.48 1.18
CA LEU A 24 -3.65 2.90 1.03
C LEU A 24 -3.57 3.61 2.39
N ALA A 25 -4.48 3.31 3.32
CA ALA A 25 -4.48 3.89 4.66
C ALA A 25 -3.23 3.51 5.47
N VAL A 26 -2.76 2.26 5.35
CA VAL A 26 -1.50 1.85 5.97
C VAL A 26 -0.32 2.59 5.34
N ALA A 27 -0.26 2.66 4.01
CA ALA A 27 0.81 3.37 3.33
C ALA A 27 0.86 4.85 3.77
N ASP A 28 -0.29 5.53 3.80
CA ASP A 28 -0.43 6.92 4.23
C ASP A 28 0.01 7.13 5.68
N ALA A 29 -0.46 6.28 6.61
CA ALA A 29 -0.10 6.36 8.03
C ALA A 29 1.41 6.21 8.30
N PHE A 30 2.14 5.55 7.41
CA PHE A 30 3.60 5.37 7.49
C PHE A 30 4.39 6.25 6.50
N GLY A 31 3.73 7.15 5.76
CA GLY A 31 4.38 7.98 4.73
C GLY A 31 5.04 7.18 3.61
N LEU A 32 4.52 5.98 3.32
CA LEU A 32 5.02 5.07 2.29
C LEU A 32 4.38 5.37 0.94
N THR A 33 5.12 5.12 -0.12
CA THR A 33 4.62 5.23 -1.50
C THR A 33 4.51 3.86 -2.15
N TRP A 34 3.50 3.71 -3.00
CA TRP A 34 3.30 2.47 -3.75
C TRP A 34 4.24 2.43 -4.97
N PRO A 35 4.84 1.26 -5.27
CA PRO A 35 5.64 1.10 -6.49
C PRO A 35 4.81 1.42 -7.73
N ARG A 36 5.37 2.24 -8.63
CA ARG A 36 4.76 2.48 -9.95
C ARG A 36 4.98 1.31 -10.91
N ASP A 37 6.05 0.56 -10.70
CA ASP A 37 6.34 -0.67 -11.44
C ASP A 37 5.40 -1.79 -11.00
N GLU A 38 4.72 -2.39 -11.97
CA GLU A 38 3.69 -3.40 -11.73
C GLU A 38 4.28 -4.70 -11.17
N THR A 39 5.46 -5.09 -11.63
CA THR A 39 6.15 -6.30 -11.15
C THR A 39 6.49 -6.18 -9.67
N ARG A 40 7.03 -5.02 -9.25
CA ARG A 40 7.33 -4.73 -7.85
C ARG A 40 6.06 -4.65 -6.99
N LEU A 41 4.99 -4.06 -7.52
CA LEU A 41 3.70 -4.02 -6.83
C LEU A 41 3.12 -5.42 -6.62
N HIS A 42 3.16 -6.28 -7.65
CA HIS A 42 2.70 -7.67 -7.56
C HIS A 42 3.52 -8.47 -6.55
N ALA A 43 4.85 -8.36 -6.58
CA ALA A 43 5.72 -9.06 -5.62
C ALA A 43 5.39 -8.68 -4.16
N LEU A 44 5.11 -7.40 -3.91
CA LEU A 44 4.75 -6.90 -2.59
C LEU A 44 3.38 -7.42 -2.14
N LEU A 45 2.37 -7.43 -3.03
CA LEU A 45 1.06 -7.98 -2.74
C LEU A 45 1.09 -9.49 -2.51
N VAL A 46 1.91 -10.25 -3.25
CA VAL A 46 2.18 -11.67 -2.99
C VAL A 46 2.75 -11.85 -1.58
N GLY A 47 3.69 -10.99 -1.16
CA GLY A 47 4.24 -10.99 0.19
C GLY A 47 3.19 -10.76 1.29
N PHE A 48 2.09 -10.09 0.97
CA PHE A 48 0.95 -9.89 1.89
C PHE A 48 -0.04 -11.07 1.89
N GLY A 49 0.12 -12.03 0.99
CA GLY A 49 -0.77 -13.17 0.82
C GLY A 49 -1.97 -12.85 -0.06
N GLU A 50 -1.85 -11.90 -0.99
CA GLU A 50 -2.97 -11.47 -1.80
C GLU A 50 -3.41 -12.47 -2.86
N SER A 51 -4.72 -12.73 -2.85
CA SER A 51 -5.40 -13.69 -3.71
C SER A 51 -5.71 -13.11 -5.08
N ASP A 52 -6.16 -11.85 -5.12
CA ASP A 52 -6.67 -11.17 -6.31
C ASP A 52 -5.69 -10.09 -6.81
N LEU A 53 -4.44 -10.49 -7.04
CA LEU A 53 -3.31 -9.61 -7.36
C LEU A 53 -3.62 -8.62 -8.50
N ALA A 54 -4.16 -9.10 -9.62
CA ALA A 54 -4.42 -8.27 -10.79
C ALA A 54 -5.44 -7.16 -10.51
N VAL A 55 -6.51 -7.48 -9.77
CA VAL A 55 -7.58 -6.51 -9.48
C VAL A 55 -7.11 -5.51 -8.43
N VAL A 56 -6.51 -5.99 -7.34
CA VAL A 56 -5.99 -5.14 -6.25
C VAL A 56 -4.89 -4.21 -6.74
N SER A 57 -3.93 -4.72 -7.54
CA SER A 57 -2.83 -3.91 -8.07
C SER A 57 -3.31 -2.80 -9.02
N ARG A 58 -4.27 -3.08 -9.90
CA ARG A 58 -4.90 -2.07 -10.76
C ARG A 58 -5.56 -0.98 -9.93
N SER A 59 -6.39 -1.37 -8.95
CA SER A 59 -7.09 -0.40 -8.09
C SER A 59 -6.14 0.43 -7.24
N ILE A 60 -5.06 -0.15 -6.69
CA ILE A 60 -4.02 0.62 -6.00
C ILE A 60 -3.42 1.66 -6.93
N ARG A 61 -3.10 1.32 -8.19
CA ARG A 61 -2.51 2.27 -9.14
C ARG A 61 -3.45 3.42 -9.46
N GLU A 62 -4.73 3.14 -9.71
CA GLU A 62 -5.75 4.16 -10.00
C GLU A 62 -5.94 5.13 -8.82
N ASN A 63 -5.96 4.60 -7.59
CA ASN A 63 -6.18 5.40 -6.39
C ASN A 63 -4.91 6.11 -5.89
N ALA A 64 -3.74 5.46 -5.96
CA ALA A 64 -2.47 6.05 -5.55
C ALA A 64 -2.02 7.20 -6.48
N VAL A 65 -2.45 7.20 -7.75
CA VAL A 65 -2.26 8.35 -8.66
C VAL A 65 -3.15 9.54 -8.24
N SER A 66 -4.29 9.28 -7.60
CA SER A 66 -5.20 10.32 -7.10
C SER A 66 -4.76 10.90 -5.75
N MET A 67 -3.89 10.21 -5.01
CA MET A 67 -3.27 10.76 -3.79
C MET A 67 -2.15 11.73 -4.21
N THR A 68 -2.31 13.01 -3.86
CA THR A 68 -1.29 14.03 -4.14
C THR A 68 -0.02 13.67 -3.37
N LEU A 69 1.01 13.20 -4.09
CA LEU A 69 2.31 12.85 -3.49
C LEU A 69 2.92 14.11 -2.87
N CYS A 70 2.97 14.19 -1.54
CA CYS A 70 3.78 15.20 -0.88
C CYS A 70 5.26 14.95 -1.26
N PRO A 71 5.99 15.96 -1.76
CA PRO A 71 7.40 15.79 -2.08
C PRO A 71 8.17 15.36 -0.83
N VAL A 72 8.97 14.31 -0.96
CA VAL A 72 9.87 13.85 0.10
C VAL A 72 10.88 14.96 0.36
N ILE A 73 10.81 15.60 1.52
CA ILE A 73 11.83 16.54 1.98
C ILE A 73 12.97 15.69 2.58
N PRO A 74 14.17 15.67 1.97
CA PRO A 74 15.30 15.00 2.59
C PRO A 74 15.66 15.73 3.89
N LEU A 75 15.39 15.07 5.03
CA LEU A 75 15.92 15.50 6.33
C LEU A 75 17.43 15.29 6.30
N ARG A 76 18.19 16.35 6.00
CA ARG A 76 19.63 16.35 6.27
C ARG A 76 19.80 16.26 7.78
N ALA A 77 20.32 15.13 8.26
CA ALA A 77 20.82 15.04 9.61
C ALA A 77 21.99 16.04 9.73
N SER A 78 21.76 17.14 10.44
CA SER A 78 22.85 18.01 10.87
C SER A 78 23.63 17.23 11.92
N ALA A 79 24.90 16.92 11.63
CA ALA A 79 25.83 16.49 12.65
C ALA A 79 25.96 17.65 13.64
N THR A 80 25.42 17.48 14.85
CA THR A 80 25.76 18.34 15.99
C THR A 80 27.18 18.01 16.41
N ASP A 81 28.03 19.02 16.32
CA ASP A 81 29.37 19.13 16.92
C ASP A 81 29.31 18.98 18.45
#